data_AF-A0A0R1SGT4-F1
#
_entry.id   AF-A0A0R1SGT4-F1
#
_cell.length_a   1.000
_cell.length_b   1.000
_cell.length_c   1.000
_cell.angle_alpha   90.00
_cell.angle_beta   90.00
_cell.angle_gamma   90.00
#
_symmetry.space_group_name_H-M   'P 1'
#
loop_
_entity.id
_entity.type
_entity.pdbx_description
1 polymer ?
#
loop_
_entity_poly.entity_id
_entity_poly.type
_entity_poly.pdbx_seq_one_letter_code
_entity_poly.pdbx_strand_id
1 'polypeptide(L)'
;MKNKESFGVRAIKWFYGVPGIGDEHVVSELNRVGNNAFIVLALYSFFSSIGSFFLALGGSRQTVLIWLAANGVAITWGILLYIEFGVDHHHLLDAEYPIGQAARMAKWEMIQFIKAWIFYFPGAYLAYFIINYGMGHESLSVFLYDLTNPILAAIWSLVMGLLTVGPRVMRIKYHKSN
;
A
#
# COMPACT_ATOMS: atom_id res chain seq x y z
N MET A 1 30.67 16.29 11.59
CA MET A 1 29.64 15.85 12.57
C MET A 1 28.66 14.96 11.83
N LYS A 2 28.33 13.76 12.32
CA LYS A 2 27.30 12.91 11.68
C LYS A 2 25.97 13.65 11.76
N ASN A 3 25.45 14.17 10.64
CA ASN A 3 24.10 14.71 10.57
C ASN A 3 23.15 13.59 11.03
N LYS A 4 22.60 13.74 12.24
CA LYS A 4 21.55 12.85 12.73
C LYS A 4 20.31 13.17 11.92
N GLU A 5 19.97 12.26 11.04
CA GLU A 5 18.71 12.26 10.31
C GLU A 5 17.54 12.40 11.29
N SER A 6 16.58 13.28 10.98
CA SER A 6 15.41 13.48 11.83
C SER A 6 14.51 12.24 11.80
N PHE A 7 13.74 12.04 12.88
CA PHE A 7 12.81 10.91 12.97
C PHE A 7 11.79 10.90 11.82
N GLY A 8 11.30 12.07 11.41
CA GLY A 8 10.34 12.19 10.31
C GLY A 8 10.91 11.71 8.98
N VAL A 9 12.15 12.08 8.66
CA VAL A 9 12.81 11.61 7.41
C VAL A 9 13.01 10.09 7.45
N ARG A 10 13.41 9.54 8.60
CA ARG A 10 13.52 8.09 8.77
C ARG A 10 12.18 7.37 8.59
N ALA A 11 11.09 7.94 9.09
CA ALA A 11 9.75 7.38 8.94
C ALA A 11 9.27 7.41 7.48
N ILE A 12 9.47 8.53 6.78
CA ILE A 12 9.16 8.67 5.34
C ILE A 12 9.92 7.61 4.55
N LYS A 13 11.24 7.49 4.74
CA LYS A 13 12.04 6.49 4.04
C LYS A 13 11.60 5.07 4.33
N TRP A 14 11.31 4.74 5.59
CA TRP A 14 10.81 3.42 5.95
C TRP A 14 9.47 3.11 5.28
N PHE A 15 8.59 4.11 5.20
CA PHE A 15 7.28 3.98 4.56
C PHE A 15 7.40 3.76 3.05
N TYR A 16 8.21 4.56 2.34
CA TYR A 16 8.40 4.44 0.89
C TYR A 16 9.39 3.33 0.48
N GLY A 17 10.18 2.83 1.43
CA GLY A 17 11.14 1.75 1.22
C GLY A 17 12.53 2.21 0.82
N VAL A 18 12.87 3.50 0.96
CA VAL A 18 14.19 4.04 0.61
C VAL A 18 15.26 3.53 1.58
N PRO A 19 16.27 2.80 1.10
CA PRO A 19 17.39 2.35 1.92
C PRO A 19 18.47 3.45 2.10
N GLY A 20 19.02 3.59 3.31
CA GLY A 20 20.26 4.35 3.56
C GLY A 20 20.12 5.82 3.99
N ILE A 21 21.25 6.53 4.02
CA ILE A 21 21.39 7.95 4.41
C ILE A 21 21.11 8.77 3.15
N GLY A 22 19.89 9.25 2.94
CA GLY A 22 19.60 10.65 3.21
C GLY A 22 19.93 11.54 2.04
N ASP A 23 19.56 11.13 0.82
CA ASP A 23 19.51 12.07 -0.29
C ASP A 23 18.31 12.99 -0.07
N GLU A 24 18.56 14.24 0.30
CA GLU A 24 17.53 15.25 0.51
C GLU A 24 16.65 15.42 -0.74
N HIS A 25 17.21 15.17 -1.92
CA HIS A 25 16.47 15.18 -3.18
C HIS A 25 15.37 14.11 -3.20
N VAL A 26 15.71 12.85 -2.87
CA VAL A 26 14.75 11.74 -2.83
C VAL A 26 13.63 12.02 -1.82
N VAL A 27 13.97 12.57 -0.65
CA VAL A 27 12.97 12.92 0.38
C VAL A 27 12.04 14.01 -0.11
N SER A 28 12.56 15.03 -0.80
CA SER A 28 11.75 16.11 -1.39
C SER A 28 10.77 15.57 -2.46
N GLU A 29 11.25 14.71 -3.34
CA GLU A 29 10.42 14.08 -4.38
C GLU A 29 9.34 13.17 -3.78
N LEU A 30 9.68 12.39 -2.75
CA LEU A 30 8.71 11.59 -2.00
C LEU A 30 7.64 12.43 -1.32
N ASN A 31 8.01 13.59 -0.77
CA ASN A 31 7.02 14.53 -0.22
C ASN A 31 6.09 15.06 -1.32
N ARG A 32 6.60 15.32 -2.54
CA ARG A 32 5.77 15.72 -3.68
C ARG A 32 4.78 14.62 -4.09
N VAL A 33 5.25 13.37 -4.20
CA VAL A 33 4.39 12.21 -4.48
C VAL A 33 3.32 12.05 -3.40
N GLY A 34 3.72 12.11 -2.12
CA GLY A 34 2.79 12.02 -0.99
C GLY A 34 1.75 13.14 -0.95
N ASN A 35 2.14 14.37 -1.27
CA ASN A 35 1.21 15.50 -1.32
C ASN A 35 0.19 15.34 -2.46
N ASN A 36 0.64 14.91 -3.64
CA ASN A 36 -0.27 14.63 -4.74
C ASN A 36 -1.24 13.48 -4.40
N ALA A 37 -0.72 12.41 -3.77
CA ALA A 37 -1.53 11.30 -3.29
C ALA A 37 -2.60 11.76 -2.28
N PHE A 38 -2.22 12.66 -1.36
CA PHE A 38 -3.15 13.27 -0.39
C PHE A 38 -4.24 14.08 -1.08
N ILE A 39 -3.90 14.92 -2.06
CA ILE A 39 -4.90 15.74 -2.79
C ILE A 39 -5.90 14.83 -3.51
N VAL A 40 -5.42 13.81 -4.22
CA VAL A 40 -6.29 12.84 -4.91
C VAL A 40 -7.20 12.13 -3.92
N LEU A 41 -6.65 11.67 -2.79
CA LEU A 41 -7.42 10.99 -1.76
C LEU A 41 -8.44 11.90 -1.07
N ALA A 42 -8.08 13.16 -0.81
CA ALA A 42 -8.97 14.14 -0.20
C ALA A 42 -10.18 14.44 -1.11
N LEU A 43 -9.93 14.65 -2.40
CA LEU A 43 -10.99 14.84 -3.40
C LEU A 43 -11.87 13.59 -3.52
N TYR A 44 -11.27 12.41 -3.63
CA TYR A 44 -12.01 11.15 -3.68
C TYR A 44 -12.90 10.97 -2.44
N SER A 45 -12.34 11.19 -1.24
CA SER A 45 -13.05 11.02 0.03
C SER A 45 -14.21 12.01 0.15
N PHE A 46 -14.03 13.24 -0.33
CA PHE A 46 -15.09 14.24 -0.37
C PHE A 46 -16.26 13.81 -1.24
N PHE A 47 -16.01 13.44 -2.51
CA PHE A 47 -17.07 12.98 -3.42
C PHE A 47 -17.71 11.66 -2.97
N SER A 48 -16.90 10.75 -2.42
CA SER A 48 -17.38 9.50 -1.82
C SER A 48 -18.33 9.74 -0.64
N SER A 49 -18.03 10.74 0.19
CA SER A 49 -18.87 11.13 1.33
C SER A 49 -20.21 11.71 0.86
N ILE A 50 -20.20 12.51 -0.21
CA ILE A 50 -21.43 12.99 -0.86
C ILE A 50 -22.28 11.82 -1.38
N GLY A 51 -21.66 10.86 -2.07
CA GLY A 51 -22.35 9.65 -2.55
C GLY A 51 -22.94 8.84 -1.39
N SER A 52 -22.21 8.71 -0.29
CA SER A 52 -22.67 8.03 0.93
C SER A 52 -23.90 8.71 1.52
N PHE A 53 -23.94 10.05 1.54
CA PHE A 53 -25.09 10.82 2.02
C PHE A 53 -26.34 10.54 1.18
N PHE A 54 -26.24 10.60 -0.16
CA PHE A 54 -27.39 10.32 -1.02
C PHE A 54 -27.88 8.88 -0.93
N LEU A 55 -26.96 7.91 -0.83
CA LEU A 55 -27.31 6.50 -0.61
C LEU A 55 -27.97 6.28 0.75
N ALA A 56 -27.61 7.05 1.78
CA ALA A 56 -28.25 6.95 3.08
C ALA A 56 -29.71 7.46 3.07
N LEU A 57 -30.07 8.38 2.16
CA LEU A 57 -31.42 8.92 2.06
C LEU A 57 -32.43 7.99 1.36
N GLY A 58 -31.97 7.15 0.43
CA GLY A 58 -32.87 6.34 -0.40
C GLY A 58 -32.39 4.93 -0.73
N GLY A 59 -31.18 4.57 -0.32
CA GLY A 59 -30.60 3.25 -0.55
C GLY A 59 -31.02 2.23 0.50
N SER A 60 -30.99 0.96 0.12
CA SER A 60 -31.13 -0.13 1.09
C SER A 60 -29.92 -0.14 2.04
N ARG A 61 -30.11 -0.65 3.27
CA ARG A 61 -29.01 -0.86 4.22
C ARG A 61 -27.84 -1.64 3.61
N GLN A 62 -28.15 -2.67 2.81
CA GLN A 62 -27.15 -3.51 2.15
C GLN A 62 -26.34 -2.70 1.14
N THR A 63 -27.00 -1.87 0.32
CA THR A 63 -26.35 -0.99 -0.67
C THR A 63 -25.39 0.00 0.00
N VAL A 64 -25.81 0.61 1.12
CA VAL A 64 -24.97 1.55 1.88
C VAL A 64 -23.74 0.85 2.44
N LEU A 65 -23.88 -0.35 3.01
CA LEU A 65 -22.76 -1.12 3.57
C LEU A 65 -21.73 -1.52 2.49
N ILE A 66 -22.21 -1.99 1.34
CA ILE A 66 -21.36 -2.33 0.18
C ILE A 66 -20.60 -1.09 -0.28
N TRP A 67 -21.28 0.04 -0.41
CA TRP A 67 -20.66 1.30 -0.83
C TRP A 67 -19.55 1.75 0.13
N LEU A 68 -19.83 1.77 1.44
CA LEU A 68 -18.85 2.19 2.44
C LEU A 68 -17.62 1.29 2.44
N ALA A 69 -17.83 -0.02 2.40
CA ALA A 69 -16.74 -0.97 2.40
C ALA A 69 -15.93 -0.90 1.08
N ALA A 70 -16.58 -0.74 -0.09
CA ALA A 70 -15.90 -0.56 -1.36
C ALA A 70 -15.03 0.71 -1.37
N ASN A 71 -15.53 1.79 -0.78
CA ASN A 71 -14.76 3.03 -0.60
C ASN A 71 -13.58 2.84 0.34
N GLY A 72 -13.73 2.07 1.42
CA GLY A 72 -12.62 1.72 2.31
C GLY A 72 -11.50 0.99 1.57
N VAL A 73 -11.84 0.05 0.70
CA VAL A 73 -10.87 -0.65 -0.17
C VAL A 73 -10.24 0.32 -1.17
N ALA A 74 -11.04 1.12 -1.88
CA ALA A 74 -10.56 2.06 -2.88
C ALA A 74 -9.61 3.11 -2.30
N ILE A 75 -9.91 3.63 -1.11
CA ILE A 75 -9.03 4.57 -0.37
C ILE A 75 -7.72 3.88 -0.02
N THR A 76 -7.80 2.69 0.59
CA THR A 76 -6.61 2.00 1.12
C THR A 76 -5.69 1.53 -0.02
N TRP A 77 -6.24 0.93 -1.07
CA TRP A 77 -5.44 0.38 -2.17
C TRP A 77 -5.12 1.40 -3.25
N GLY A 78 -6.06 2.29 -3.56
CA GLY A 78 -5.86 3.33 -4.57
C GLY A 78 -4.70 4.25 -4.24
N ILE A 79 -4.54 4.63 -2.96
CA ILE A 79 -3.41 5.47 -2.56
C ILE A 79 -2.08 4.72 -2.60
N LEU A 80 -2.06 3.43 -2.25
CA LEU A 80 -0.85 2.63 -2.27
C LEU A 80 -0.36 2.40 -3.70
N LEU A 81 -1.27 2.03 -4.61
CA LEU A 81 -0.95 1.91 -6.03
C LEU A 81 -0.47 3.25 -6.62
N TYR A 82 -1.10 4.37 -6.24
CA TYR A 82 -0.65 5.69 -6.67
C TYR A 82 0.76 6.01 -6.17
N ILE A 83 1.03 5.77 -4.88
CA ILE A 83 2.34 5.99 -4.28
C ILE A 83 3.39 5.15 -4.99
N GLU A 84 3.12 3.87 -5.21
CA GLU A 84 4.04 2.98 -5.91
C GLU A 84 4.30 3.46 -7.32
N PHE A 85 3.27 3.81 -8.09
CA PHE A 85 3.41 4.37 -9.41
C PHE A 85 4.23 5.67 -9.41
N GLY A 86 3.96 6.58 -8.47
CA GLY A 86 4.68 7.85 -8.36
C GLY A 86 6.15 7.67 -7.99
N VAL A 87 6.45 6.74 -7.08
CA VAL A 87 7.81 6.35 -6.72
C VAL A 87 8.55 5.73 -7.91
N ASP A 88 7.85 4.89 -8.67
CA ASP A 88 8.37 4.18 -9.83
C ASP A 88 8.69 5.11 -10.99
N HIS A 89 7.74 5.99 -11.32
CA HIS A 89 7.84 6.98 -12.39
C HIS A 89 9.02 7.94 -12.19
N HIS A 90 9.35 8.23 -10.93
CA HIS A 90 10.46 9.10 -10.57
C HIS A 90 11.77 8.34 -10.28
N HIS A 91 11.81 7.01 -10.50
CA HIS A 91 13.00 6.19 -10.30
C HIS A 91 13.65 6.35 -8.91
N LEU A 92 12.84 6.68 -7.89
CA LEU A 92 13.34 7.12 -6.57
C LEU A 92 13.99 5.99 -5.75
N LEU A 93 13.82 4.75 -6.20
CA LEU A 93 14.35 3.54 -5.57
C LEU A 93 15.38 2.82 -6.45
N ASP A 94 15.71 3.36 -7.62
CA ASP A 94 16.77 2.81 -8.45
C ASP A 94 18.09 3.06 -7.73
N ALA A 95 18.74 1.97 -7.32
CA ALA A 95 19.94 2.04 -6.52
C ALA A 95 20.97 1.02 -6.94
N GLU A 96 22.22 1.48 -6.98
CA GLU A 96 23.38 0.64 -7.19
C GLU A 96 24.09 0.39 -5.87
N TYR A 97 24.36 -0.88 -5.58
CA TYR A 97 25.05 -1.26 -4.35
C TYR A 97 26.35 -2.01 -4.63
N PRO A 98 27.37 -1.85 -3.77
CA PRO A 98 28.50 -2.75 -3.76
C PRO A 98 28.02 -4.18 -3.48
N ILE A 99 28.59 -5.18 -4.16
CA ILE A 99 28.26 -6.61 -3.97
C ILE A 99 28.33 -7.03 -2.50
N GLY A 100 29.26 -6.45 -1.71
CA GLY A 100 29.38 -6.73 -0.27
C GLY A 100 28.13 -6.37 0.56
N GLN A 101 27.20 -5.59 0.03
CA GLN A 101 25.94 -5.21 0.68
C GLN A 101 24.72 -6.03 0.22
N ALA A 102 24.89 -6.98 -0.71
CA ALA A 102 23.77 -7.73 -1.29
C ALA A 102 22.89 -8.45 -0.25
N ALA A 103 23.51 -9.12 0.74
CA ALA A 103 22.76 -9.80 1.79
C ALA A 103 21.93 -8.85 2.67
N ARG A 104 22.41 -7.62 2.87
CA ARG A 104 21.68 -6.58 3.63
C ARG A 104 20.48 -6.08 2.83
N MET A 105 20.64 -5.86 1.53
CA MET A 105 19.57 -5.40 0.65
C MET A 105 18.50 -6.47 0.47
N ALA A 106 18.88 -7.74 0.29
CA ALA A 106 17.93 -8.85 0.25
C ALA A 106 17.06 -8.92 1.52
N LYS A 107 17.65 -8.71 2.70
CA LYS A 107 16.89 -8.62 3.96
C LYS A 107 15.96 -7.40 4.00
N TRP A 108 16.41 -6.26 3.50
CA TRP A 108 15.59 -5.05 3.44
C TRP A 108 14.38 -5.22 2.54
N GLU A 109 14.57 -5.78 1.34
CA GLU A 109 13.49 -6.08 0.41
C GLU A 109 12.48 -7.08 1.01
N MET A 110 12.96 -8.10 1.73
CA MET A 110 12.07 -9.02 2.45
C MET A 110 11.23 -8.30 3.51
N ILE A 111 11.79 -7.32 4.22
CA ILE A 111 11.03 -6.49 5.18
C ILE A 111 9.98 -5.64 4.44
N GLN A 112 10.33 -5.04 3.30
CA GLN A 112 9.39 -4.28 2.49
C GLN A 112 8.24 -5.15 1.98
N PHE A 113 8.55 -6.38 1.54
CA PHE A 113 7.57 -7.38 1.13
C PHE A 113 6.62 -7.78 2.25
N ILE A 114 7.15 -8.13 3.43
CA ILE A 114 6.32 -8.49 4.60
C ILE A 114 5.43 -7.31 5.01
N LYS A 115 5.97 -6.09 4.99
CA LYS A 115 5.20 -4.88 5.28
C LYS A 115 4.04 -4.73 4.29
N ALA A 116 4.30 -4.84 2.98
CA ALA A 116 3.26 -4.78 1.95
C ALA A 116 2.20 -5.86 2.18
N TRP A 117 2.61 -7.11 2.43
CA TRP A 117 1.71 -8.23 2.70
C TRP A 117 0.75 -7.96 3.88
N ILE A 118 1.30 -7.51 5.02
CA ILE A 118 0.52 -7.16 6.22
C ILE A 118 -0.43 -6.00 5.92
N PHE A 119 0.02 -5.00 5.15
CA PHE A 119 -0.81 -3.84 4.80
C PHE A 119 -1.96 -4.19 3.84
N TYR A 120 -1.73 -5.06 2.86
CA TYR A 120 -2.76 -5.44 1.89
C TYR A 120 -3.79 -6.42 2.47
N PHE A 121 -3.46 -7.14 3.54
CA PHE A 121 -4.33 -8.17 4.13
C PHE A 121 -5.72 -7.65 4.58
N PRO A 122 -5.83 -6.58 5.41
CA PRO A 122 -7.14 -6.08 5.82
C PRO A 122 -8.00 -5.61 4.65
N GLY A 123 -7.39 -5.02 3.62
CA GLY A 123 -8.09 -4.58 2.42
C GLY A 123 -8.61 -5.75 1.59
N ALA A 124 -7.82 -6.82 1.44
CA ALA A 124 -8.24 -8.03 0.74
C ALA A 124 -9.39 -8.72 1.49
N TYR A 125 -9.27 -8.82 2.81
CA TYR A 125 -10.30 -9.39 3.66
C TYR A 125 -11.62 -8.61 3.57
N LEU A 126 -11.54 -7.28 3.60
CA LEU A 126 -12.72 -6.42 3.43
C LEU A 126 -13.30 -6.51 2.01
N ALA A 127 -12.48 -6.62 0.96
CA ALA A 127 -12.93 -6.84 -0.41
C ALA A 127 -13.73 -8.14 -0.55
N TYR A 128 -13.24 -9.23 0.04
CA TYR A 128 -13.95 -10.51 0.10
C TYR A 128 -15.30 -10.39 0.82
N PHE A 129 -15.33 -9.68 1.95
CA PHE A 129 -16.58 -9.41 2.66
C PHE A 129 -17.60 -8.71 1.76
N ILE A 130 -17.18 -7.67 1.04
CA ILE A 130 -18.05 -6.88 0.16
C ILE A 130 -18.66 -7.75 -0.93
N ILE A 131 -17.85 -8.59 -1.58
CA ILE A 131 -18.29 -9.45 -2.68
C ILE A 131 -19.32 -10.47 -2.17
N ASN A 132 -18.99 -11.20 -1.10
CA ASN A 132 -19.87 -12.24 -0.57
C ASN A 132 -21.17 -11.69 0.03
N TYR A 133 -21.07 -10.61 0.81
CA TYR A 133 -22.24 -9.94 1.38
C TYR A 133 -23.08 -9.25 0.31
N GLY A 134 -22.44 -8.70 -0.73
CA GLY A 134 -23.11 -8.02 -1.84
C GLY A 134 -23.83 -8.97 -2.79
N MET A 135 -23.28 -10.16 -3.02
CA MET A 135 -23.93 -11.21 -3.82
C MET A 135 -25.02 -11.96 -3.03
N GLY A 136 -25.21 -11.66 -1.74
CA GLY A 136 -26.17 -12.34 -0.89
C GLY A 136 -25.79 -13.79 -0.56
N HIS A 137 -24.52 -14.17 -0.79
CA HIS A 137 -24.03 -15.51 -0.54
C HIS A 137 -23.85 -15.80 0.96
N GLU A 138 -23.46 -14.78 1.74
CA GLU A 138 -23.14 -14.95 3.16
C GLU A 138 -23.66 -13.81 4.02
N SER A 139 -24.00 -14.13 5.28
CA SER A 139 -24.24 -13.13 6.32
C SER A 139 -22.93 -12.74 7.00
N LEU A 140 -22.91 -11.57 7.66
CA LEU A 140 -21.72 -11.08 8.39
C LEU A 140 -21.18 -12.11 9.39
N SER A 141 -22.05 -12.84 10.10
CA SER A 141 -21.63 -13.83 11.07
C SER A 141 -20.92 -15.01 10.40
N VAL A 142 -21.46 -15.52 9.29
CA VAL A 142 -20.86 -16.65 8.56
C VAL A 142 -19.49 -16.25 8.03
N PHE A 143 -19.39 -15.07 7.43
CA PHE A 143 -18.13 -14.54 6.90
C PHE A 143 -17.01 -14.46 7.95
N LEU A 144 -17.35 -14.02 9.17
CA LEU A 144 -16.37 -13.86 10.27
C LEU A 144 -15.92 -15.20 10.88
N TYR A 145 -16.75 -16.24 10.83
CA TYR A 145 -16.42 -17.57 11.38
C TYR A 145 -15.78 -18.51 10.35
N ASP A 146 -15.94 -18.25 9.06
CA ASP A 146 -15.29 -19.04 8.02
C ASP A 146 -13.80 -18.68 7.91
N LEU A 147 -12.95 -19.62 8.34
CA LEU A 147 -11.49 -19.50 8.28
C LEU A 147 -10.94 -19.48 6.84
N THR A 148 -11.75 -19.86 5.85
CA THR A 148 -11.38 -19.78 4.44
C THR A 148 -11.20 -18.33 3.99
N ASN A 149 -12.03 -17.41 4.50
CA ASN A 149 -11.97 -15.99 4.16
C ASN A 149 -10.64 -15.30 4.54
N PRO A 150 -10.14 -15.40 5.79
CA PRO A 150 -8.83 -14.84 6.12
C PRO A 150 -7.68 -15.59 5.40
N ILE A 151 -7.80 -16.89 5.13
CA ILE A 151 -6.76 -17.62 4.36
C ILE A 151 -6.67 -17.07 2.92
N LEU A 152 -7.80 -16.93 2.23
CA LEU A 152 -7.83 -16.38 0.88
C LEU A 152 -7.35 -14.93 0.85
N ALA A 153 -7.74 -14.11 1.83
CA ALA A 153 -7.25 -12.75 1.97
C ALA A 153 -5.72 -12.70 2.14
N ALA A 154 -5.13 -13.62 2.92
CA ALA A 154 -3.69 -13.74 3.10
C ALA A 154 -2.95 -14.16 1.82
N ILE A 155 -3.54 -15.06 1.02
CA ILE A 155 -2.99 -15.46 -0.27
C ILE A 155 -3.00 -14.27 -1.25
N TRP A 156 -4.13 -13.56 -1.34
CA TRP A 156 -4.24 -12.41 -2.23
C TRP A 156 -3.34 -11.24 -1.81
N SER A 157 -3.22 -10.96 -0.52
CA SER A 157 -2.30 -9.92 -0.05
C SER A 157 -0.84 -10.29 -0.31
N LEU A 158 -0.50 -11.59 -0.35
CA LEU A 158 0.83 -12.06 -0.74
C LEU A 158 1.10 -11.79 -2.23
N VAL A 159 0.12 -12.09 -3.10
CA VAL A 159 0.19 -11.75 -4.53
C VAL A 159 0.37 -10.23 -4.73
N MET A 160 -0.40 -9.42 -4.01
CA MET A 160 -0.26 -7.95 -4.05
C MET A 160 1.13 -7.52 -3.56
N GLY A 161 1.65 -8.07 -2.47
CA GLY A 161 3.02 -7.77 -2.02
C GLY A 161 4.08 -8.09 -3.08
N LEU A 162 3.90 -9.17 -3.85
CA LEU A 162 4.84 -9.54 -4.93
C LEU A 162 4.75 -8.58 -6.10
N LEU A 163 3.53 -8.18 -6.50
CA LEU A 163 3.33 -7.24 -7.61
C LEU A 163 3.91 -5.86 -7.34
N THR A 164 3.91 -5.46 -6.07
CA THR A 164 4.29 -4.11 -5.65
C THR A 164 5.77 -3.97 -5.30
N VAL A 165 6.34 -4.98 -4.63
CA VAL A 165 7.76 -4.99 -4.24
C VAL A 165 8.64 -5.72 -5.26
N GLY A 166 8.11 -6.74 -5.96
CA GLY A 166 8.85 -7.52 -6.95
C GLY A 166 9.53 -6.70 -8.06
N PRO A 167 8.84 -5.71 -8.66
CA PRO A 167 9.46 -4.82 -9.65
C PRO A 167 10.65 -4.02 -9.12
N ARG A 168 10.70 -3.72 -7.81
CA ARG A 168 11.81 -3.01 -7.17
C ARG A 168 13.04 -3.89 -7.05
N VAL A 169 12.85 -5.15 -6.62
CA VAL A 169 13.93 -6.14 -6.52
C VAL A 169 14.64 -6.33 -7.87
N MET A 170 13.90 -6.31 -8.97
CA MET A 170 14.46 -6.44 -10.33
C MET A 170 15.29 -5.23 -10.79
N ARG A 171 15.17 -4.07 -10.12
CA ARG A 171 15.90 -2.84 -10.47
C ARG A 171 17.18 -2.64 -9.67
N ILE A 172 17.38 -3.41 -8.61
CA ILE A 172 18.61 -3.34 -7.81
C ILE A 172 19.77 -3.89 -8.64
N LYS A 173 20.79 -3.05 -8.86
CA LYS A 173 22.03 -3.43 -9.56
C LYS A 173 23.17 -3.53 -8.57
N TYR A 174 24.03 -4.54 -8.76
CA TYR A 174 25.22 -4.73 -7.94
C TYR A 174 26.49 -4.50 -8.78
N HIS A 175 27.43 -3.73 -8.23
CA HIS A 175 28.74 -3.51 -8.84
C HIS A 175 29.88 -4.03 -7.94
N LYS A 176 31.01 -4.40 -8.53
CA LYS A 176 32.25 -4.66 -7.76
C LYS A 176 32.76 -3.34 -7.17
N SER A 177 33.23 -3.36 -5.92
CA SER A 177 33.97 -2.19 -5.41
C SER A 177 35.36 -2.20 -6.03
N ASN A 178 35.76 -1.07 -6.63
CA ASN A 178 37.16 -0.85 -7.01
C ASN A 178 38.06 -0.77 -5.78
#